data_AF-A0A2G6BDN9-F1
#
_entry.id   AF-A0A2G6BDN9-F1
#
_cell.length_a   1.000
_cell.length_b   1.000
_cell.length_c   1.000
_cell.angle_alpha   90.00
_cell.angle_beta   90.00
_cell.angle_gamma   90.00
#
_symmetry.space_group_name_H-M   'P 1'
#
loop_
_entity.id
_entity.type
_entity.pdbx_description
1 polymer ?
#
loop_
_entity_poly.entity_id
_entity_poly.type
_entity_poly.pdbx_seq_one_letter_code
_entity_poly.pdbx_strand_id
1 'polypeptide(L)'
;MKRPFSTWSFVFVVTGLLAFVINWLTTEIIEPVVLIGFIFLVCGIIFSFIAFSKEEKGAMKIISCASFFIILLCLIWIEPFLFIYILTWLKNIL
;
A
#
# COMPACT_ATOMS: atom_id res chain seq x y z
N MET A 1 -22.44 -11.48 -9.15
CA MET A 1 -21.44 -10.61 -9.82
C MET A 1 -20.09 -10.86 -9.18
N LYS A 2 -19.12 -11.40 -9.94
CA LYS A 2 -17.74 -11.51 -9.45
C LYS A 2 -17.19 -10.08 -9.27
N ARG A 3 -16.55 -9.79 -8.13
CA ARG A 3 -16.00 -8.47 -7.78
C ARG A 3 -14.46 -8.52 -7.77
N PRO A 4 -13.82 -8.83 -8.92
CA PRO A 4 -12.40 -9.12 -8.94
C PRO A 4 -11.58 -7.91 -8.48
N PHE A 5 -11.97 -6.69 -8.87
CA PHE A 5 -11.18 -5.50 -8.58
C PHE A 5 -11.23 -5.12 -7.10
N SER A 6 -12.41 -5.20 -6.47
CA SER A 6 -12.51 -4.97 -5.02
C SER A 6 -11.73 -6.02 -4.20
N THR A 7 -11.72 -7.29 -4.61
CA THR A 7 -10.95 -8.33 -3.91
C THR A 7 -9.45 -8.13 -4.10
N TRP A 8 -8.99 -7.88 -5.33
CA TRP A 8 -7.57 -7.62 -5.60
C TRP A 8 -7.07 -6.38 -4.87
N SER A 9 -7.84 -5.29 -4.87
CA SER A 9 -7.51 -4.08 -4.10
C SER A 9 -7.27 -4.39 -2.63
N PHE A 10 -8.16 -5.15 -2.00
CA PHE A 10 -8.00 -5.54 -0.60
C PHE A 10 -6.73 -6.38 -0.38
N VAL A 11 -6.49 -7.39 -1.22
CA VAL A 11 -5.28 -8.23 -1.13
C VAL A 11 -4.02 -7.37 -1.23
N PHE A 12 -3.96 -6.44 -2.19
CA PHE A 12 -2.82 -5.54 -2.35
C PHE A 12 -2.62 -4.62 -1.15
N VAL A 13 -3.69 -4.07 -0.58
CA VAL A 13 -3.61 -3.22 0.63
C VAL A 13 -3.10 -4.02 1.83
N VAL A 14 -3.61 -5.24 2.03
CA VAL A 14 -3.16 -6.11 3.14
C VAL A 14 -1.70 -6.53 2.95
N THR A 15 -1.30 -6.94 1.74
CA THR A 15 0.09 -7.32 1.46
C THR A 15 1.05 -6.14 1.60
N GLY A 16 0.65 -4.94 1.15
CA GLY A 16 1.41 -3.72 1.35
C GLY A 16 1.62 -3.41 2.83
N LEU A 17 0.54 -3.47 3.63
CA LEU A 17 0.62 -3.28 5.08
C LEU A 17 1.56 -4.30 5.75
N LEU A 18 1.44 -5.58 5.38
CA LEU A 18 2.30 -6.64 5.93
C LEU A 18 3.78 -6.37 5.66
N ALA A 19 4.14 -5.87 4.48
CA ALA A 19 5.52 -5.51 4.16
C ALA A 19 6.06 -4.42 5.12
N PHE A 20 5.26 -3.39 5.41
CA PHE A 20 5.65 -2.35 6.36
C PHE A 20 5.73 -2.87 7.80
N VAL A 21 4.82 -3.74 8.22
CA VAL A 21 4.88 -4.38 9.54
C VAL A 21 6.14 -5.22 9.67
N ILE A 22 6.50 -6.00 8.63
CA ILE A 22 7.74 -6.78 8.62
C ILE A 22 8.96 -5.87 8.73
N ASN A 23 9.00 -4.77 7.97
CA ASN A 23 10.08 -3.78 8.06
C ASN A 23 10.17 -3.13 9.45
N TRP A 24 9.03 -2.91 10.12
CA TRP A 24 9.02 -2.36 11.48
C TRP A 24 9.60 -3.35 12.50
N LEU A 25 9.26 -4.63 12.36
CA LEU A 25 9.72 -5.68 13.29
C LEU A 25 11.23 -5.91 13.21
N THR A 26 11.89 -5.42 12.15
CA THR A 26 13.34 -5.51 11.99
C THR A 26 14.03 -4.25 12.51
N THR A 27 15.20 -4.42 13.10
CA THR A 27 16.02 -3.31 13.65
C THR A 27 16.60 -2.42 12.57
N GLU A 28 16.70 -2.93 11.33
CA GLU A 28 17.22 -2.24 10.16
C GLU A 28 16.12 -2.13 9.09
N ILE A 29 16.19 -1.07 8.29
CA ILE A 29 15.28 -0.85 7.16
C ILE A 29 15.64 -1.84 6.06
N ILE A 30 14.69 -2.66 5.63
CA ILE A 30 14.86 -3.57 4.50
C ILE A 30 14.30 -2.86 3.26
N GLU A 31 15.15 -2.12 2.56
CA GLU A 31 14.72 -1.19 1.51
C GLU A 31 13.91 -1.86 0.38
N PRO A 32 14.27 -3.06 -0.12
CA PRO A 32 13.46 -3.75 -1.12
C PRO A 32 12.04 -4.08 -0.63
N VAL A 33 11.89 -4.43 0.66
CA VAL A 33 10.60 -4.78 1.26
C VAL A 33 9.73 -3.53 1.37
N VAL A 34 10.32 -2.41 1.80
CA VAL A 34 9.63 -1.12 1.88
C VAL A 34 9.17 -0.66 0.49
N LEU A 35 10.04 -0.77 -0.52
CA LEU A 35 9.71 -0.43 -1.90
C LEU A 35 8.55 -1.28 -2.45
N ILE A 36 8.60 -2.60 -2.25
CA ILE A 36 7.53 -3.52 -2.64
C ILE A 36 6.22 -3.19 -1.89
N GLY A 37 6.32 -2.87 -0.60
CA GLY A 37 5.20 -2.41 0.21
C GLY A 37 4.52 -1.17 -0.36
N PHE A 38 5.30 -0.15 -0.74
CA PHE A 38 4.78 1.05 -1.41
C PHE A 38 4.10 0.72 -2.75
N ILE A 39 4.72 -0.10 -3.59
CA ILE A 39 4.15 -0.51 -4.87
C ILE A 39 2.81 -1.23 -4.67
N PHE A 40 2.73 -2.15 -3.71
CA PHE A 40 1.48 -2.85 -3.41
C PHE A 40 0.39 -1.92 -2.89
N LEU A 41 0.72 -0.96 -2.01
CA LEU A 41 -0.26 0.04 -1.58
C LEU A 41 -0.76 0.86 -2.77
N VAL A 42 0.13 1.33 -3.65
CA VAL A 42 -0.23 2.10 -4.85
C VAL A 42 -1.12 1.28 -5.80
N CYS A 43 -0.77 0.03 -6.08
CA CYS A 43 -1.63 -0.86 -6.85
C CYS A 43 -2.99 -1.07 -6.18
N GLY A 44 -3.00 -1.25 -4.85
CA GLY A 44 -4.21 -1.42 -4.05
C GLY A 44 -5.20 -0.26 -4.21
N ILE A 45 -4.73 0.99 -4.14
CA ILE A 45 -5.59 2.15 -4.35
C ILE A 45 -6.03 2.30 -5.81
N ILE A 46 -5.16 2.02 -6.79
CA ILE A 46 -5.53 2.04 -8.22
C ILE A 46 -6.68 1.06 -8.46
N PHE A 47 -6.58 -0.18 -7.96
CA PHE A 47 -7.66 -1.15 -8.08
C PHE A 47 -8.93 -0.73 -7.32
N SER A 48 -8.78 -0.03 -6.19
CA SER A 48 -9.93 0.53 -5.47
C SER A 48 -10.66 1.56 -6.31
N PHE A 49 -9.94 2.49 -6.95
CA PHE A 49 -10.52 3.48 -7.87
C PHE A 49 -11.18 2.82 -9.08
N ILE A 50 -10.55 1.80 -9.68
CA ILE A 50 -11.16 1.04 -10.79
C ILE A 50 -12.47 0.38 -10.34
N ALA A 51 -12.54 -0.16 -9.12
CA ALA A 51 -13.76 -0.73 -8.56
C ALA A 51 -14.86 0.32 -8.31
N PHE A 52 -14.48 1.56 -7.95
CA PHE A 52 -15.41 2.69 -7.92
C PHE A 52 -15.92 3.05 -9.31
N SER A 53 -15.05 3.18 -10.31
CA SER A 53 -15.43 3.50 -11.69
C SER A 53 -16.30 2.43 -12.34
N LYS A 54 -16.11 1.16 -11.98
CA LYS A 54 -16.94 0.03 -12.45
C LYS A 54 -18.22 -0.17 -11.63
N GLU A 55 -18.51 0.73 -10.70
CA GLU A 55 -19.69 0.69 -9.83
C GLU A 55 -19.88 -0.65 -9.12
N GLU A 56 -18.78 -1.33 -8.75
CA GLU A 56 -18.89 -2.62 -8.07
C GLU A 56 -19.68 -2.45 -6.76
N LYS A 57 -20.80 -3.17 -6.63
CA LYS A 57 -21.65 -3.07 -5.43
C LYS A 57 -20.89 -3.61 -4.21
N GLY A 58 -21.01 -2.95 -3.06
CA GLY A 58 -20.49 -3.44 -1.78
C GLY A 58 -19.56 -2.47 -1.06
N ALA A 59 -19.46 -2.60 0.26
CA ALA A 59 -18.65 -1.74 1.12
C ALA A 59 -17.13 -2.00 0.99
N MET A 60 -16.72 -3.12 0.41
CA MET A 60 -15.31 -3.54 0.38
C MET A 60 -14.41 -2.57 -0.39
N LYS A 61 -14.92 -1.91 -1.45
CA LYS A 61 -14.19 -0.83 -2.15
C LYS A 61 -13.97 0.41 -1.28
N ILE A 62 -14.91 0.72 -0.38
CA ILE A 62 -14.82 1.86 0.55
C ILE A 62 -13.81 1.52 1.63
N ILE A 63 -13.86 0.30 2.16
CA ILE A 63 -12.94 -0.19 3.20
C ILE A 63 -11.51 -0.20 2.66
N SER A 64 -11.25 -0.77 1.48
CA SER A 64 -9.90 -0.79 0.90
C SER A 64 -9.35 0.63 0.66
N CYS A 65 -10.18 1.54 0.15
CA CYS A 65 -9.79 2.94 -0.06
C CYS A 65 -9.47 3.64 1.28
N ALA A 66 -10.35 3.53 2.27
CA ALA A 66 -10.15 4.11 3.59
C ALA A 66 -8.89 3.53 4.27
N SER A 67 -8.70 2.20 4.21
CA SER A 67 -7.52 1.54 4.74
C SER A 67 -6.24 2.05 4.10
N PHE A 68 -6.20 2.26 2.78
CA PHE A 68 -5.04 2.86 2.13
C PHE A 68 -4.68 4.23 2.74
N PHE A 69 -5.65 5.12 2.89
CA PHE A 69 -5.38 6.46 3.45
C PHE A 69 -4.96 6.40 4.91
N ILE A 70 -5.55 5.51 5.71
CA ILE A 70 -5.15 5.31 7.12
C ILE A 70 -3.70 4.79 7.19
N ILE A 71 -3.34 3.80 6.38
CA ILE A 71 -1.99 3.23 6.34
C ILE A 71 -0.99 4.30 5.92
N LEU A 72 -1.32 5.09 4.89
CA LEU A 72 -0.45 6.18 4.42
C LEU A 72 -0.27 7.26 5.51
N LEU A 73 -1.34 7.61 6.22
CA LEU A 73 -1.29 8.56 7.34
C LEU A 73 -0.36 8.04 8.45
N CYS A 74 -0.50 6.77 8.85
CA CYS A 74 0.37 6.15 9.83
C CYS A 74 1.84 6.18 9.38
N LEU A 75 2.11 5.84 8.12
CA LEU A 75 3.45 5.88 7.53
C LEU A 75 4.08 7.28 7.62
N ILE A 76 3.33 8.31 7.23
CA ILE A 76 3.81 9.70 7.29
C ILE A 76 4.04 10.14 8.73
N TRP A 77 3.19 9.70 9.67
CA TRP A 77 3.32 10.09 11.07
C TRP A 77 4.55 9.47 11.72
N ILE A 78 4.76 8.17 11.52
CA ILE A 78 5.80 7.42 12.21
C ILE A 78 7.15 7.64 11.53
N GLU A 79 7.20 7.53 10.21
CA GLU A 79 8.43 7.60 9.43
C GLU A 79 8.30 8.58 8.26
N PRO A 80 8.18 9.90 8.54
CA PRO A 80 7.90 10.93 7.52
C PRO A 80 8.92 10.95 6.38
N PHE A 81 10.17 10.55 6.67
CA PHE A 81 11.27 10.57 5.71
C PHE A 81 11.52 9.22 5.02
N LEU A 82 10.78 8.16 5.36
CA LEU A 82 10.98 6.82 4.79
C LEU A 82 10.84 6.84 3.25
N PHE A 83 9.89 7.62 2.73
CA PHE A 83 9.71 7.77 1.30
C PHE A 83 10.93 8.41 0.62
N ILE A 84 11.49 9.48 1.21
CA ILE A 84 12.67 10.16 0.67
C ILE A 84 13.90 9.25 0.75
N TYR A 85 14.03 8.50 1.85
CA TYR A 85 15.10 7.53 2.04
C TYR A 85 15.10 6.47 0.94
N ILE A 86 13.95 5.84 0.67
CA ILE A 86 13.82 4.81 -0.37
C ILE A 86 14.11 5.37 -1.76
N LEU A 87 13.68 6.61 -2.06
CA LEU A 87 14.02 7.26 -3.33
C LEU A 87 15.53 7.50 -3.47
N THR A 88 16.19 7.88 -2.38
CA THR A 88 17.64 8.12 -2.36
C THR A 88 18.40 6.81 -2.54
N TRP A 89 17.99 5.75 -1.84
CA TRP A 89 18.53 4.41 -1.99
C TRP A 89 18.36 3.88 -3.42
N LEU A 90 17.17 4.05 -4.01
CA LEU A 90 16.88 3.61 -5.38
C LEU A 90 17.78 4.33 -6.39
N LYS A 91 17.97 5.64 -6.22
CA LYS A 91 18.89 6.44 -7.05
C LYS A 91 20.35 6.00 -6.89
N ASN A 92 20.74 5.53 -5.72
CA ASN A 92 22.12 5.08 -5.48
C ASN A 92 22.42 3.73 -6.16
N ILE A 93 21.40 2.89 -6.35
CA ILE A 93 21.55 1.56 -6.97
C ILE A 93 21.45 1.61 -8.50
N LEU A 94 20.72 2.60 -9.03
CA LEU A 94 20.43 2.77 -10.46
C LEU A 94 21.44 3.70 -11.14
#